data_AF-A0A7X0GDT1-F1
#
_entry.id   AF-A0A7X0GDT1-F1
#
_cell.length_a   1.000
_cell.length_b   1.000
_cell.length_c   1.000
_cell.angle_alpha   90.00
_cell.angle_beta   90.00
_cell.angle_gamma   90.00
#
_symmetry.space_group_name_H-M   'P 1'
#
loop_
_entity.id
_entity.type
_entity.pdbx_description
1 polymer ?
#
loop_
_entity_poly.entity_id
_entity_poly.type
_entity_poly.pdbx_seq_one_letter_code
_entity_poly.pdbx_strand_id
1 'polypeptide(L)'
;MSTKTTTKTSHYHVQKARREKYIEDWRANHRAVIRVEDVEARLKLTQRGSKIGVYMGEDGDNPTRTIDALLHEIDPGVITTIHRHSWDAMIWGVGGEGWIEIDGERVKITPGDSVHIPAWAWHRSGNDGAEAVRYVTFSSEPLMATMGFSILEDRGHEEFSTLPGRPAYTSAQGIEGEDAYARRLRRLGNEQAKRRSGRLRTDWEELEMLNTPRGSRTTFLLDRAIGYEASGITMAMFELGQGRQQSMHRHPGEAWLYVVDGYGHSYLGSETEGGENHPWKKGDLVSVDHFLWHQHFNDSKDNTARMVRVHMFDSFLDTMKAMMDPMVLFEEPPAEIRDKQAGDVNTIVWPPMIRPSWP
;
A
#
# COMPACT_ATOMS: atom_id res chain seq x y z
N MET A 1 31.23 39.21 8.96
CA MET A 1 31.79 38.44 10.10
C MET A 1 32.19 37.06 9.59
N SER A 2 33.42 36.59 9.86
CA SER A 2 33.82 35.22 9.53
C SER A 2 33.24 34.28 10.59
N THR A 3 32.17 33.57 10.24
CA THR A 3 31.65 32.47 11.08
C THR A 3 32.53 31.25 10.85
N LYS A 4 33.45 30.97 11.77
CA LYS A 4 34.17 29.69 11.81
C LYS A 4 33.29 28.65 12.50
N THR A 5 32.84 27.65 11.75
CA THR A 5 32.18 26.47 12.31
C THR A 5 33.21 25.64 13.07
N THR A 6 33.04 25.44 14.37
CA THR A 6 33.91 24.59 15.19
C THR A 6 33.14 23.34 15.59
N THR A 7 33.65 22.15 15.26
CA THR A 7 33.09 20.87 15.73
C THR A 7 34.15 20.15 16.55
N LYS A 8 33.78 19.64 17.74
CA LYS A 8 34.68 18.85 18.61
C LYS A 8 34.86 17.40 18.12
N THR A 9 34.07 17.00 17.14
CA THR A 9 34.00 15.64 16.60
C THR A 9 34.05 15.72 15.08
N SER A 10 34.76 14.79 14.45
CA SER A 10 34.85 14.76 12.99
C SER A 10 33.52 14.29 12.37
N HIS A 11 33.27 14.71 11.13
CA HIS A 11 32.14 14.24 10.33
C HIS A 11 32.03 12.71 10.31
N TYR A 12 33.16 12.01 10.18
CA TYR A 12 33.19 10.54 10.18
C TYR A 12 32.56 9.91 11.44
N HIS A 13 32.96 10.38 12.62
CA HIS A 13 32.45 9.83 13.89
C HIS A 13 30.97 10.15 14.07
N VAL A 14 30.53 11.36 13.71
CA VAL A 14 29.11 11.73 13.73
C VAL A 14 28.30 10.83 12.80
N GLN A 15 28.77 10.59 11.57
CA GLN A 15 28.06 9.74 10.62
C GLN A 15 28.05 8.27 11.04
N LYS A 16 29.13 7.77 11.66
CA LYS A 16 29.15 6.40 12.19
C LYS A 16 28.10 6.22 13.28
N ALA A 17 28.09 7.09 14.30
CA ALA A 17 27.11 7.03 15.38
C ALA A 17 25.66 7.19 14.88
N ARG A 18 25.43 8.05 13.88
CA ARG A 18 24.09 8.20 13.27
C ARG A 18 23.61 6.93 12.59
N ARG A 19 24.48 6.22 11.86
CA ARG A 19 24.14 4.97 11.16
C ARG A 19 23.84 3.83 12.14
N GLU A 20 24.63 3.72 13.20
CA GLU A 20 24.41 2.72 14.26
C GLU A 20 23.07 2.97 14.96
N LYS A 21 22.84 4.20 15.45
CA LYS A 21 21.58 4.59 16.08
C LYS A 21 20.37 4.37 15.16
N TYR A 22 20.49 4.73 13.88
CA TYR A 22 19.40 4.56 12.91
C TYR A 22 18.94 3.10 12.82
N ILE A 23 19.87 2.15 12.73
CA ILE A 23 19.53 0.72 12.63
C ILE A 23 18.98 0.17 13.95
N GLU A 24 19.49 0.65 15.09
CA GLU A 24 18.94 0.31 16.40
C GLU A 24 17.49 0.78 16.54
N ASP A 25 17.22 2.05 16.21
CA ASP A 25 15.88 2.63 16.24
C ASP A 25 14.93 1.91 15.26
N TRP A 26 15.39 1.55 14.05
CA TRP A 26 14.60 0.76 13.09
C TRP A 26 14.19 -0.59 13.68
N ARG A 27 15.14 -1.36 14.21
CA ARG A 27 14.88 -2.68 14.79
C ARG A 27 13.95 -2.63 16.01
N ALA A 28 14.08 -1.60 16.84
CA ALA A 28 13.26 -1.45 18.04
C ALA A 28 11.78 -1.19 17.72
N ASN A 29 11.48 -0.56 16.59
CA ASN A 29 10.13 -0.14 16.21
C ASN A 29 9.53 -0.96 15.05
N HIS A 30 10.30 -1.83 14.41
CA HIS A 30 9.76 -2.72 13.40
C HIS A 30 8.89 -3.83 14.02
N ARG A 31 7.74 -4.12 13.40
CA ARG A 31 6.81 -5.18 13.82
C ARG A 31 6.41 -6.00 12.61
N ALA A 32 6.46 -7.32 12.75
CA ALA A 32 6.02 -8.25 11.70
C ALA A 32 4.50 -8.32 11.56
N VAL A 33 3.77 -8.14 12.67
CA VAL A 33 2.29 -8.14 12.68
C VAL A 33 1.82 -7.02 13.59
N ILE A 34 0.95 -6.18 13.06
CA ILE A 34 0.28 -5.09 13.76
C ILE A 34 -1.16 -5.51 14.00
N ARG A 35 -1.56 -5.56 15.27
CA ARG A 35 -2.87 -6.04 15.68
C ARG A 35 -3.94 -4.98 15.45
N VAL A 36 -5.07 -5.40 14.91
CA VAL A 36 -6.23 -4.51 14.73
C VAL A 36 -6.67 -3.88 16.04
N GLU A 37 -6.65 -4.63 17.15
CA GLU A 37 -7.06 -4.11 18.47
C GLU A 37 -6.18 -2.95 18.93
N ASP A 38 -4.87 -3.03 18.66
CA ASP A 38 -3.92 -1.98 19.03
C ASP A 38 -4.20 -0.71 18.21
N VAL A 39 -4.53 -0.85 16.94
CA VAL A 39 -4.87 0.27 16.05
C VAL A 39 -6.21 0.89 16.44
N GLU A 40 -7.22 0.07 16.73
CA GLU A 40 -8.54 0.52 17.17
C GLU A 40 -8.48 1.26 18.52
N ALA A 41 -7.69 0.74 19.48
CA ALA A 41 -7.48 1.40 20.77
C ALA A 41 -6.85 2.80 20.63
N ARG A 42 -6.16 3.05 19.50
CA ARG A 42 -5.48 4.30 19.18
C ARG A 42 -6.27 5.18 18.22
N LEU A 43 -7.48 4.81 17.80
CA LEU A 43 -8.33 5.68 16.98
C LEU A 43 -8.56 7.01 17.70
N LYS A 44 -8.15 8.12 17.06
CA LYS A 44 -8.35 9.48 17.57
C LYS A 44 -9.06 10.34 16.55
N LEU A 45 -10.07 11.09 17.00
CA LEU A 45 -10.70 12.13 16.21
C LEU A 45 -9.65 13.17 15.81
N THR A 46 -9.60 13.46 14.52
CA THR A 46 -8.66 14.42 13.95
C THR A 46 -9.36 15.75 13.62
N GLN A 47 -8.58 16.77 13.30
CA GLN A 47 -9.12 18.04 12.78
C GLN A 47 -9.85 17.87 11.45
N ARG A 48 -9.64 16.75 10.76
CA ARG A 48 -10.35 16.42 9.52
C ARG A 48 -11.79 15.96 9.74
N GLY A 49 -12.18 15.66 10.99
CA GLY A 49 -13.50 15.14 11.34
C GLY A 49 -13.61 13.61 11.34
N SER A 50 -12.64 12.89 10.78
CA SER A 50 -12.55 11.42 10.89
C SER A 50 -11.69 10.99 12.07
N LYS A 51 -11.92 9.77 12.57
CA LYS A 51 -11.02 9.10 13.52
C LYS A 51 -9.96 8.33 12.74
N ILE A 52 -8.69 8.48 13.12
CA ILE A 52 -7.57 7.81 12.45
C ILE A 52 -6.77 7.01 13.46
N GLY A 53 -6.40 5.78 13.07
CA GLY A 53 -5.45 4.91 13.74
C GLY A 53 -4.34 4.52 12.76
N VAL A 54 -3.11 4.39 13.24
CA VAL A 54 -1.95 4.11 12.39
C VAL A 54 -1.60 2.63 12.54
N TYR A 55 -1.63 1.86 11.44
CA TYR A 55 -1.02 0.54 11.42
C TYR A 55 0.50 0.68 11.39
N MET A 56 0.99 1.38 10.37
CA MET A 56 2.42 1.61 10.11
C MET A 56 2.63 2.94 9.40
N GLY A 57 3.74 3.63 9.68
CA GLY A 57 4.05 4.95 9.12
C GLY A 57 4.73 5.86 10.13
N GLU A 58 5.32 6.97 9.66
CA GLU A 58 6.08 7.91 10.52
C GLU A 58 5.19 8.60 11.59
N ASP A 59 3.88 8.65 11.38
CA ASP A 59 2.90 9.21 12.32
C ASP A 59 2.47 8.23 13.43
N GLY A 60 3.00 7.00 13.43
CA GLY A 60 2.69 5.95 14.39
C GLY A 60 3.88 5.51 15.24
N ASP A 61 3.77 4.33 15.86
CA ASP A 61 4.84 3.69 16.63
C ASP A 61 5.64 2.66 15.81
N ASN A 62 5.25 2.43 14.54
CA ASN A 62 5.90 1.50 13.62
C ASN A 62 6.29 2.24 12.32
N PRO A 63 7.36 3.05 12.33
CA PRO A 63 7.77 3.86 11.19
C PRO A 63 8.33 3.00 10.06
N THR A 64 8.13 3.46 8.83
CA THR A 64 8.50 2.77 7.58
C THR A 64 9.18 3.76 6.64
N ARG A 65 9.72 3.29 5.52
CA ARG A 65 10.43 4.16 4.55
C ARG A 65 9.80 4.23 3.19
N THR A 66 8.82 3.37 2.89
CA THR A 66 8.28 3.26 1.54
C THR A 66 6.78 3.47 1.47
N ILE A 67 6.03 2.79 2.34
CA ILE A 67 4.57 2.79 2.35
C ILE A 67 4.10 3.13 3.77
N ASP A 68 2.93 3.76 3.93
CA ASP A 68 2.20 3.85 5.22
C ASP A 68 0.84 3.13 5.15
N ALA A 69 0.23 2.87 6.31
CA ALA A 69 -1.11 2.31 6.42
C ALA A 69 -1.88 2.90 7.59
N LEU A 70 -3.09 3.40 7.31
CA LEU A 70 -3.94 4.07 8.28
C LEU A 70 -5.35 3.48 8.24
N LEU A 71 -5.92 3.22 9.41
CA LEU A 71 -7.35 2.94 9.58
C LEU A 71 -8.11 4.25 9.74
N HIS A 72 -9.16 4.44 8.95
CA HIS A 72 -10.06 5.58 9.04
C HIS A 72 -11.44 5.13 9.48
N GLU A 73 -12.08 5.90 10.35
CA GLU A 73 -13.50 5.79 10.68
C GLU A 73 -14.19 7.15 10.52
N ILE A 74 -15.32 7.16 9.83
CA ILE A 74 -16.14 8.35 9.56
C ILE A 74 -17.54 8.11 10.11
N ASP A 75 -17.92 8.91 11.11
CA ASP A 75 -19.24 8.85 11.73
C ASP A 75 -20.35 9.32 10.75
N PRO A 76 -21.61 8.88 10.94
CA PRO A 76 -22.75 9.34 10.14
C PRO A 76 -22.86 10.85 10.02
N GLY A 77 -23.09 11.35 8.80
CA GLY A 77 -23.23 12.77 8.49
C GLY A 77 -21.92 13.57 8.45
N VAL A 78 -20.77 12.94 8.69
CA VAL A 78 -19.48 13.62 8.62
C VAL A 78 -18.97 13.67 7.18
N ILE A 79 -18.50 14.85 6.79
CA ILE A 79 -17.69 15.09 5.59
C ILE A 79 -16.34 15.59 6.05
N THR A 80 -15.25 14.95 5.62
CA THR A 80 -13.91 15.34 6.03
C THR A 80 -13.46 16.62 5.35
N THR A 81 -12.36 17.21 5.82
CA THR A 81 -11.69 18.29 5.09
C THR A 81 -11.23 17.82 3.71
N ILE A 82 -11.24 18.75 2.75
CA ILE A 82 -10.69 18.58 1.40
C ILE A 82 -9.23 18.97 1.38
N HIS A 83 -8.41 18.11 0.80
CA HIS A 83 -6.97 18.30 0.73
C HIS A 83 -6.40 17.63 -0.53
N ARG A 84 -5.15 17.93 -0.84
CA ARG A 84 -4.36 17.24 -1.86
C ARG A 84 -2.94 17.06 -1.38
N HIS A 85 -2.26 16.08 -1.92
CA HIS A 85 -0.88 15.78 -1.56
C HIS A 85 -0.07 15.26 -2.74
N SER A 86 1.27 15.28 -2.60
CA SER A 86 2.20 14.93 -3.68
C SER A 86 2.42 13.44 -3.92
N TRP A 87 1.86 12.57 -3.07
CA TRP A 87 1.94 11.11 -3.16
C TRP A 87 0.62 10.47 -3.61
N ASP A 88 0.67 9.21 -4.03
CA ASP A 88 -0.51 8.39 -4.31
C ASP A 88 -1.01 7.71 -3.03
N ALA A 89 -2.32 7.56 -2.90
CA ALA A 89 -2.94 6.75 -1.86
C ALA A 89 -3.94 5.76 -2.46
N MET A 90 -4.06 4.60 -1.84
CA MET A 90 -5.00 3.54 -2.18
C MET A 90 -5.90 3.27 -0.99
N ILE A 91 -7.18 3.02 -1.22
CA ILE A 91 -8.16 2.72 -0.20
C ILE A 91 -8.64 1.28 -0.37
N TRP A 92 -8.76 0.56 0.74
CA TRP A 92 -9.51 -0.68 0.85
C TRP A 92 -10.73 -0.46 1.75
N GLY A 93 -11.94 -0.65 1.22
CA GLY A 93 -13.19 -0.53 1.97
C GLY A 93 -13.35 -1.69 2.94
N VAL A 94 -13.66 -1.38 4.20
CA VAL A 94 -13.68 -2.37 5.29
C VAL A 94 -15.07 -2.57 5.89
N GLY A 95 -15.75 -1.48 6.23
CA GLY A 95 -17.05 -1.50 6.90
C GLY A 95 -17.89 -0.28 6.54
N GLY A 96 -19.22 -0.42 6.58
CA GLY A 96 -20.15 0.66 6.22
C GLY A 96 -20.12 1.08 4.75
N GLU A 97 -20.94 2.07 4.39
CA GLU A 97 -21.02 2.64 3.05
C GLU A 97 -20.80 4.15 3.09
N GLY A 98 -19.85 4.64 2.29
CA GLY A 98 -19.57 6.07 2.16
C GLY A 98 -19.16 6.45 0.75
N TRP A 99 -18.53 7.60 0.62
CA TRP A 99 -18.00 8.09 -0.64
C TRP A 99 -16.68 8.83 -0.46
N ILE A 100 -15.86 8.83 -1.51
CA ILE A 100 -14.65 9.64 -1.66
C ILE A 100 -14.88 10.58 -2.85
N GLU A 101 -14.83 11.89 -2.62
CA GLU A 101 -14.82 12.88 -3.70
C GLU A 101 -13.38 13.04 -4.18
N ILE A 102 -13.13 12.87 -5.48
CA ILE A 102 -11.82 12.98 -6.13
C ILE A 102 -11.96 13.91 -7.33
N ASP A 103 -11.35 15.09 -7.26
CA ASP A 103 -11.51 16.17 -8.25
C ASP A 103 -12.98 16.45 -8.63
N GLY A 104 -13.86 16.45 -7.63
CA GLY A 104 -15.29 16.72 -7.78
C GLY A 104 -16.14 15.50 -8.18
N GLU A 105 -15.54 14.36 -8.50
CA GLU A 105 -16.25 13.10 -8.76
C GLU A 105 -16.43 12.32 -7.44
N ARG A 106 -17.67 12.01 -7.06
CA ARG A 106 -17.94 11.14 -5.90
C ARG A 106 -17.91 9.66 -6.31
N VAL A 107 -16.95 8.95 -5.73
CA VAL A 107 -16.75 7.52 -5.87
C VAL A 107 -17.28 6.81 -4.62
N LYS A 108 -18.22 5.88 -4.78
CA LYS A 108 -18.76 5.09 -3.66
C LYS A 108 -17.68 4.16 -3.09
N ILE A 109 -17.64 3.99 -1.77
CA ILE A 109 -16.80 3.01 -1.08
C ILE A 109 -17.65 2.13 -0.17
N THR A 110 -17.57 0.82 -0.38
CA THR A 110 -18.21 -0.22 0.44
C THR A 110 -17.21 -1.33 0.77
N PRO A 111 -17.51 -2.26 1.68
CA PRO A 111 -16.57 -3.30 2.06
C PRO A 111 -16.13 -4.13 0.84
N GLY A 112 -14.83 -4.29 0.66
CA GLY A 112 -14.26 -5.01 -0.48
C GLY A 112 -13.97 -4.18 -1.73
N ASP A 113 -14.45 -2.94 -1.80
CA ASP A 113 -14.10 -2.04 -2.89
C ASP A 113 -12.68 -1.49 -2.69
N SER A 114 -12.01 -1.16 -3.79
CA SER A 114 -10.73 -0.46 -3.73
C SER A 114 -10.74 0.82 -4.56
N VAL A 115 -10.14 1.89 -4.03
CA VAL A 115 -10.14 3.22 -4.66
C VAL A 115 -8.72 3.78 -4.77
N HIS A 116 -8.40 4.41 -5.90
CA HIS A 116 -7.15 5.15 -6.12
C HIS A 116 -7.40 6.63 -5.85
N ILE A 117 -6.56 7.25 -5.03
CA ILE A 117 -6.43 8.70 -4.94
C ILE A 117 -5.11 9.08 -5.63
N PRO A 118 -5.19 9.63 -6.86
CA PRO A 118 -4.00 10.03 -7.58
C PRO A 118 -3.25 11.18 -6.89
N ALA A 119 -1.93 11.20 -7.01
CA ALA A 119 -1.13 12.34 -6.57
C ALA A 119 -1.68 13.67 -7.13
N TRP A 120 -1.72 14.67 -6.25
CA TRP A 120 -2.26 16.01 -6.43
C TRP A 120 -3.76 16.14 -6.67
N ALA A 121 -4.54 15.05 -6.69
CA ALA A 121 -5.98 15.12 -6.74
C ALA A 121 -6.55 15.75 -5.46
N TRP A 122 -7.49 16.69 -5.61
CA TRP A 122 -8.26 17.16 -4.46
C TRP A 122 -9.21 16.07 -4.03
N HIS A 123 -9.21 15.77 -2.74
CA HIS A 123 -10.09 14.74 -2.24
C HIS A 123 -10.52 14.94 -0.79
N ARG A 124 -11.72 14.42 -0.50
CA ARG A 124 -12.32 14.31 0.82
C ARG A 124 -13.21 13.07 0.86
N SER A 125 -13.49 12.59 2.06
CA SER A 125 -14.40 11.47 2.29
C SER A 125 -15.69 11.98 2.92
N GLY A 126 -16.78 11.26 2.75
CA GLY A 126 -18.03 11.55 3.45
C GLY A 126 -18.87 10.31 3.72
N ASN A 127 -19.76 10.45 4.70
CA ASN A 127 -20.69 9.44 5.13
C ASN A 127 -22.11 10.01 5.17
N ASP A 128 -22.91 9.71 4.14
CA ASP A 128 -24.32 10.10 4.06
C ASP A 128 -25.26 9.05 4.71
N GLY A 129 -24.70 7.95 5.23
CA GLY A 129 -25.42 6.81 5.80
C GLY A 129 -25.72 6.94 7.29
N ALA A 130 -26.24 5.86 7.87
CA ALA A 130 -26.63 5.78 9.28
C ALA A 130 -25.61 5.04 10.17
N GLU A 131 -24.65 4.32 9.57
CA GLU A 131 -23.60 3.57 10.26
C GLU A 131 -22.24 4.19 9.96
N ALA A 132 -21.25 3.94 10.82
CA ALA A 132 -19.90 4.42 10.59
C ALA A 132 -19.27 3.73 9.36
N VAL A 133 -18.51 4.50 8.58
CA VAL A 133 -17.73 3.99 7.45
C VAL A 133 -16.30 3.77 7.89
N ARG A 134 -15.74 2.61 7.56
CA ARG A 134 -14.34 2.24 7.83
C ARG A 134 -13.63 1.83 6.57
N TYR A 135 -12.40 2.32 6.41
CA TYR A 135 -11.51 1.91 5.33
C TYR A 135 -10.04 2.02 5.77
N VAL A 136 -9.17 1.26 5.11
CA VAL A 136 -7.72 1.36 5.30
C VAL A 136 -7.12 2.07 4.10
N THR A 137 -6.27 3.06 4.35
CA THR A 137 -5.45 3.68 3.30
C THR A 137 -4.06 3.09 3.31
N PHE A 138 -3.46 2.95 2.13
CA PHE A 138 -2.04 2.68 1.93
C PHE A 138 -1.47 3.74 1.00
N SER A 139 -0.35 4.38 1.35
CA SER A 139 0.17 5.48 0.54
C SER A 139 1.69 5.45 0.40
N SER A 140 2.21 6.13 -0.62
CA SER A 140 3.65 6.28 -0.84
C SER A 140 4.25 7.48 -0.11
N GLU A 141 3.56 8.02 0.90
CA GLU A 141 4.00 9.19 1.67
C GLU A 141 5.42 9.01 2.24
N PRO A 142 5.79 7.90 2.92
CA PRO A 142 7.10 7.81 3.57
C PRO A 142 8.27 7.83 2.57
N LEU A 143 8.04 7.28 1.36
CA LEU A 143 9.01 7.38 0.26
C LEU A 143 9.19 8.83 -0.20
N MET A 144 8.08 9.55 -0.37
CA MET A 144 8.09 10.95 -0.77
C MET A 144 8.72 11.84 0.31
N ALA A 145 8.47 11.55 1.58
CA ALA A 145 9.09 12.23 2.71
C ALA A 145 10.61 12.03 2.71
N THR A 146 11.06 10.79 2.50
CA THR A 146 12.48 10.43 2.40
C THR A 146 13.19 11.20 1.28
N MET A 147 12.50 11.46 0.17
CA MET A 147 13.05 12.24 -0.95
C MET A 147 12.90 13.77 -0.79
N GLY A 148 12.27 14.25 0.29
CA GLY A 148 12.02 15.68 0.51
C GLY A 148 10.91 16.27 -0.36
N PHE A 149 9.98 15.43 -0.84
CA PHE A 149 8.89 15.82 -1.73
C PHE A 149 7.49 15.57 -1.14
N SER A 150 7.37 15.11 0.11
CA SER A 150 6.07 15.01 0.80
C SER A 150 5.51 16.41 1.08
N ILE A 151 4.44 16.77 0.37
CA ILE A 151 3.78 18.08 0.43
C ILE A 151 2.27 17.85 0.47
N LEU A 152 1.59 18.50 1.42
CA LEU A 152 0.14 18.44 1.59
C LEU A 152 -0.44 19.85 1.71
N GLU A 153 -1.59 20.07 1.07
CA GLU A 153 -2.39 21.29 1.17
C GLU A 153 -3.81 20.90 1.61
N ASP A 154 -4.25 21.34 2.79
CA ASP A 154 -5.60 21.19 3.32
C ASP A 154 -6.36 22.52 3.23
N ARG A 155 -7.62 22.45 2.77
CA ARG A 155 -8.49 23.61 2.52
C ARG A 155 -9.77 23.56 3.33
N GLY A 156 -9.76 22.83 4.44
CA GLY A 156 -10.90 22.72 5.35
C GLY A 156 -12.13 22.19 4.63
N HIS A 157 -13.25 22.89 4.76
CA HIS A 157 -14.51 22.55 4.10
C HIS A 157 -14.84 23.47 2.91
N GLU A 158 -13.83 24.03 2.23
CA GLU A 158 -14.04 24.72 0.95
C GLU A 158 -14.74 23.81 -0.07
N GLU A 159 -15.52 24.40 -0.97
CA GLU A 159 -16.14 23.68 -2.08
C GLU A 159 -15.10 23.37 -3.16
N PHE A 160 -15.12 22.16 -3.72
CA PHE A 160 -14.14 21.77 -4.75
C PHE A 160 -14.11 22.76 -5.94
N SER A 161 -15.26 23.31 -6.32
CA SER A 161 -15.40 24.25 -7.43
C SER A 161 -14.63 25.57 -7.23
N THR A 162 -14.22 25.91 -6.01
CA THR A 162 -13.42 27.10 -5.71
C THR A 162 -11.91 26.82 -5.67
N LEU A 163 -11.51 25.56 -5.76
CA LEU A 163 -10.11 25.16 -5.63
C LEU A 163 -9.37 25.24 -6.96
N PRO A 164 -8.06 25.58 -6.96
CA PRO A 164 -7.27 25.51 -8.17
C PRO A 164 -7.15 24.05 -8.64
N GLY A 165 -7.05 23.80 -9.94
CA GLY A 165 -6.79 22.45 -10.44
C GLY A 165 -5.47 21.86 -9.91
N ARG A 166 -5.25 20.57 -10.19
CA ARG A 166 -3.94 19.92 -10.00
C ARG A 166 -2.82 20.74 -10.67
N PRO A 167 -1.55 20.68 -10.20
CA PRO A 167 -0.43 21.43 -10.78
C PRO A 167 -0.35 21.30 -12.30
N ALA A 168 -0.05 22.40 -12.98
CA ALA A 168 0.04 22.43 -14.44
C ALA A 168 1.22 21.59 -14.96
N TYR A 169 1.06 21.04 -16.18
CA TYR A 169 2.14 20.34 -16.90
C TYR A 169 2.06 20.66 -18.39
N THR A 170 3.18 20.51 -19.11
CA THR A 170 3.21 20.69 -20.57
C THR A 170 2.53 19.50 -21.24
N SER A 171 1.45 19.77 -21.97
CA SER A 171 0.81 18.73 -22.78
C SER A 171 1.72 18.26 -23.92
N ALA A 172 1.60 16.98 -24.28
CA ALA A 172 2.23 16.42 -25.46
C ALA A 172 1.55 16.86 -26.78
N GLN A 173 0.29 17.32 -26.73
CA GLN A 173 -0.43 17.75 -27.94
C GLN A 173 0.24 18.99 -28.56
N GLY A 174 0.47 18.94 -29.87
CA GLY A 174 1.08 20.03 -30.63
C GLY A 174 2.60 20.14 -30.52
N ILE A 175 3.29 19.23 -29.82
CA ILE A 175 4.75 19.21 -29.77
C ILE A 175 5.33 18.48 -31.00
N GLU A 176 5.78 19.27 -31.97
CA GLU A 176 6.44 18.80 -33.19
C GLU A 176 7.96 18.59 -32.99
N GLY A 177 8.63 17.93 -33.95
CA GLY A 177 10.09 17.79 -33.99
C GLY A 177 10.65 16.54 -33.31
N GLU A 178 11.85 16.13 -33.74
CA GLU A 178 12.56 14.90 -33.31
C GLU A 178 13.82 15.19 -32.49
N ASP A 179 13.97 16.40 -31.94
CA ASP A 179 15.06 16.68 -31.01
C ASP A 179 14.78 16.10 -29.61
N ALA A 180 15.82 16.06 -28.78
CA ALA A 180 15.74 15.48 -27.44
C ALA A 180 14.78 16.23 -26.49
N TYR A 181 14.59 17.54 -26.68
CA TYR A 181 13.69 18.34 -25.87
C TYR A 181 12.23 18.10 -26.26
N ALA A 182 11.91 18.10 -27.55
CA ALA A 182 10.58 17.75 -28.05
C ALA A 182 10.16 16.33 -27.60
N ARG A 183 11.05 15.34 -27.71
CA ARG A 183 10.83 13.98 -27.17
C ARG A 183 10.58 13.97 -25.67
N ARG A 184 11.32 14.78 -24.89
CA ARG A 184 11.12 14.90 -23.44
C ARG A 184 9.75 15.46 -23.11
N LEU A 185 9.32 16.53 -23.77
CA LEU A 185 8.02 17.14 -23.55
C LEU A 185 6.88 16.16 -23.88
N ARG A 186 6.96 15.47 -25.03
CA ARG A 186 5.98 14.44 -25.38
C ARG A 186 5.93 13.31 -24.35
N ARG A 187 7.08 12.76 -23.98
CA ARG A 187 7.16 11.66 -23.00
C ARG A 187 6.57 12.07 -21.64
N LEU A 188 6.99 13.20 -21.09
CA LEU A 188 6.51 13.66 -19.79
C LEU A 188 5.03 14.10 -19.82
N GLY A 189 4.60 14.75 -20.90
CA GLY A 189 3.21 15.17 -21.09
C GLY A 189 2.26 13.98 -21.23
N ASN A 190 2.64 12.95 -22.00
CA ASN A 190 1.88 11.70 -22.12
C ASN A 190 1.78 10.97 -20.78
N GLU A 191 2.88 10.88 -20.03
CA GLU A 191 2.88 10.28 -18.70
C GLU A 191 1.93 11.01 -17.73
N GLN A 192 1.95 12.35 -17.73
CA GLN A 192 1.05 13.14 -16.89
C GLN A 192 -0.41 13.02 -17.31
N ALA A 193 -0.70 12.98 -18.60
CA ALA A 193 -2.06 12.77 -19.11
C ALA A 193 -2.59 11.39 -18.68
N LYS A 194 -1.78 10.35 -18.87
CA LYS A 194 -2.10 8.96 -18.49
C LYS A 194 -2.41 8.85 -16.99
N ARG A 195 -1.55 9.39 -16.12
CA ARG A 195 -1.77 9.41 -14.66
C ARG A 195 -3.05 10.11 -14.21
N ARG A 196 -3.55 11.07 -14.99
CA ARG A 196 -4.76 11.85 -14.66
C ARG A 196 -6.04 11.22 -15.18
N SER A 197 -5.95 10.29 -16.12
CA SER A 197 -7.10 9.57 -16.70
C SER A 197 -7.20 8.12 -16.21
N GLY A 198 -6.37 7.72 -15.23
CA GLY A 198 -6.39 6.39 -14.67
C GLY A 198 -7.72 6.07 -14.00
N ARG A 199 -8.04 4.79 -13.94
CA ARG A 199 -9.19 4.26 -13.20
C ARG A 199 -9.14 4.70 -11.73
N LEU A 200 -10.30 4.95 -11.13
CA LEU A 200 -10.40 5.37 -9.72
C LEU A 200 -10.96 4.30 -8.78
N ARG A 201 -11.80 3.36 -9.26
CA ARG A 201 -12.47 2.36 -8.41
C ARG A 201 -12.57 0.99 -9.07
N THR A 202 -12.34 -0.04 -8.27
CA THR A 202 -12.62 -1.46 -8.54
C THR A 202 -13.75 -1.85 -7.58
N ASP A 203 -14.89 -2.28 -8.14
CA ASP A 203 -16.02 -2.75 -7.34
C ASP A 203 -15.79 -4.21 -6.95
N TRP A 204 -16.15 -4.61 -5.73
CA TRP A 204 -16.10 -6.01 -5.32
C TRP A 204 -16.76 -6.99 -6.31
N GLU A 205 -17.88 -6.59 -6.92
CA GLU A 205 -18.66 -7.48 -7.80
C GLU A 205 -17.96 -7.78 -9.13
N GLU A 206 -16.91 -7.03 -9.49
CA GLU A 206 -16.15 -7.29 -10.72
C GLU A 206 -14.97 -8.24 -10.50
N LEU A 207 -14.67 -8.60 -9.25
CA LEU A 207 -13.47 -9.33 -8.90
C LEU A 207 -13.54 -10.78 -9.36
N GLU A 208 -12.61 -11.15 -10.23
CA GLU A 208 -12.37 -12.54 -10.62
C GLU A 208 -11.04 -13.02 -10.03
N MET A 209 -11.09 -14.10 -9.24
CA MET A 209 -9.91 -14.72 -8.64
C MET A 209 -9.41 -15.87 -9.51
N LEU A 210 -8.15 -15.78 -9.94
CA LEU A 210 -7.51 -16.77 -10.80
C LEU A 210 -6.50 -17.61 -10.02
N ASN A 211 -6.50 -18.92 -10.23
CA ASN A 211 -5.52 -19.82 -9.65
C ASN A 211 -4.09 -19.46 -10.07
N THR A 212 -3.14 -19.61 -9.15
CA THR A 212 -1.73 -19.38 -9.42
C THR A 212 -0.91 -20.64 -9.15
N PRO A 213 0.24 -20.82 -9.80
CA PRO A 213 1.20 -21.89 -9.49
C PRO A 213 1.76 -21.83 -8.06
N ARG A 214 1.48 -20.75 -7.33
CA ARG A 214 1.98 -20.51 -5.97
C ARG A 214 1.04 -21.03 -4.88
N GLY A 215 -0.01 -21.77 -5.21
CA GLY A 215 -0.89 -22.43 -4.23
C GLY A 215 -2.05 -21.57 -3.72
N SER A 216 -2.22 -20.37 -4.30
CA SER A 216 -3.33 -19.45 -4.01
C SER A 216 -4.10 -19.10 -5.28
N ARG A 217 -5.29 -18.52 -5.13
CA ARG A 217 -5.93 -17.73 -6.19
C ARG A 217 -5.73 -16.24 -5.94
N THR A 218 -5.64 -15.42 -6.99
CA THR A 218 -5.34 -13.98 -6.89
C THR A 218 -6.18 -13.14 -7.83
N THR A 219 -6.36 -11.86 -7.50
CA THR A 219 -6.90 -10.83 -8.40
C THR A 219 -6.19 -9.50 -8.19
N PHE A 220 -6.23 -8.61 -9.18
CA PHE A 220 -5.76 -7.24 -9.04
C PHE A 220 -6.87 -6.36 -8.49
N LEU A 221 -6.52 -5.46 -7.57
CA LEU A 221 -7.43 -4.46 -7.02
C LEU A 221 -7.09 -3.07 -7.58
N LEU A 222 -5.80 -2.72 -7.56
CA LEU A 222 -5.24 -1.57 -8.23
C LEU A 222 -3.92 -1.92 -8.88
N ASP A 223 -3.90 -1.94 -10.20
CA ASP A 223 -2.70 -2.17 -10.98
C ASP A 223 -2.83 -1.58 -12.39
N ARG A 224 -1.70 -1.25 -13.01
CA ARG A 224 -1.64 -0.79 -14.41
C ARG A 224 -2.25 -1.78 -15.39
N ALA A 225 -2.15 -3.08 -15.09
CA ALA A 225 -2.76 -4.14 -15.90
C ALA A 225 -4.29 -4.01 -16.03
N ILE A 226 -4.96 -3.36 -15.08
CA ILE A 226 -6.42 -3.17 -15.06
C ILE A 226 -6.84 -1.69 -15.18
N GLY A 227 -5.93 -0.84 -15.69
CA GLY A 227 -6.22 0.55 -16.06
C GLY A 227 -5.96 1.62 -15.00
N TYR A 228 -5.30 1.28 -13.89
CA TYR A 228 -4.82 2.27 -12.92
C TYR A 228 -3.50 2.89 -13.33
N GLU A 229 -3.23 4.09 -12.84
CA GLU A 229 -1.99 4.82 -13.16
C GLU A 229 -1.32 5.43 -11.93
N ALA A 230 -1.26 4.64 -10.85
CA ALA A 230 -0.52 4.99 -9.64
C ALA A 230 1.00 5.07 -9.90
N SER A 231 1.72 5.85 -9.10
CA SER A 231 3.19 5.99 -9.18
C SER A 231 3.96 4.78 -8.65
N GLY A 232 3.41 3.58 -8.84
CA GLY A 232 4.05 2.29 -8.62
C GLY A 232 3.82 1.65 -7.25
N ILE A 233 2.81 2.09 -6.49
CA ILE A 233 2.16 1.23 -5.49
C ILE A 233 1.10 0.39 -6.20
N THR A 234 1.00 -0.89 -5.85
CA THR A 234 0.05 -1.87 -6.40
C THR A 234 -0.71 -2.51 -5.26
N MET A 235 -2.01 -2.75 -5.48
CA MET A 235 -2.85 -3.52 -4.58
C MET A 235 -3.38 -4.76 -5.30
N ALA A 236 -3.15 -5.92 -4.71
CA ALA A 236 -3.68 -7.19 -5.18
C ALA A 236 -4.32 -7.92 -4.01
N MET A 237 -5.16 -8.90 -4.30
CA MET A 237 -5.75 -9.76 -3.29
C MET A 237 -5.42 -11.20 -3.61
N PHE A 238 -5.14 -11.98 -2.57
CA PHE A 238 -5.01 -13.42 -2.72
C PHE A 238 -5.81 -14.16 -1.66
N GLU A 239 -6.14 -15.40 -1.99
CA GLU A 239 -6.87 -16.31 -1.11
C GLU A 239 -6.16 -17.65 -1.03
N LEU A 240 -5.98 -18.11 0.19
CA LEU A 240 -5.39 -19.40 0.54
C LEU A 240 -6.51 -20.40 0.81
N GLY A 241 -6.39 -21.58 0.19
CA GLY A 241 -7.28 -22.72 0.47
C GLY A 241 -7.16 -23.20 1.92
N GLN A 242 -8.09 -24.04 2.35
CA GLN A 242 -8.10 -24.62 3.70
C GLN A 242 -6.82 -25.39 3.99
N GLY A 243 -6.10 -25.01 5.04
CA GLY A 243 -4.85 -25.64 5.44
C GLY A 243 -3.72 -25.49 4.43
N ARG A 244 -3.86 -24.59 3.44
CA ARG A 244 -2.89 -24.37 2.36
C ARG A 244 -1.96 -23.21 2.67
N GLN A 245 -0.91 -23.13 1.87
CA GLN A 245 0.16 -22.16 1.99
C GLN A 245 0.61 -21.71 0.61
N GLN A 246 1.21 -20.53 0.55
CA GLN A 246 1.90 -20.08 -0.67
C GLN A 246 3.28 -20.73 -0.79
N SER A 247 3.87 -20.73 -1.98
CA SER A 247 5.30 -21.06 -2.12
C SER A 247 6.18 -19.99 -1.46
N MET A 248 7.31 -20.40 -0.87
CA MET A 248 8.25 -19.47 -0.25
C MET A 248 8.99 -18.63 -1.30
N HIS A 249 9.33 -17.40 -0.95
CA HIS A 249 10.14 -16.51 -1.80
C HIS A 249 10.77 -15.39 -0.98
N ARG A 250 11.69 -14.63 -1.59
CA ARG A 250 12.15 -13.33 -1.08
C ARG A 250 12.33 -12.32 -2.20
N HIS A 251 12.18 -11.05 -1.86
CA HIS A 251 12.39 -9.93 -2.77
C HIS A 251 12.71 -8.64 -1.97
N PRO A 252 13.35 -7.62 -2.56
CA PRO A 252 13.49 -6.35 -1.90
C PRO A 252 12.17 -5.57 -2.00
N GLY A 253 12.11 -4.46 -1.27
CA GLY A 253 10.87 -3.72 -1.05
C GLY A 253 9.99 -4.41 -0.02
N GLU A 254 9.21 -3.61 0.70
CA GLU A 254 8.23 -4.12 1.65
C GLU A 254 7.02 -4.68 0.89
N ALA A 255 6.45 -5.76 1.42
CA ALA A 255 5.15 -6.26 1.00
C ALA A 255 4.25 -6.42 2.22
N TRP A 256 3.10 -5.76 2.22
CA TRP A 256 2.21 -5.74 3.37
C TRP A 256 0.95 -6.52 3.07
N LEU A 257 0.40 -7.18 4.08
CA LEU A 257 -0.76 -8.02 3.95
C LEU A 257 -1.80 -7.65 4.99
N TYR A 258 -2.86 -6.97 4.55
CA TYR A 258 -4.02 -6.71 5.37
C TYR A 258 -4.94 -7.94 5.34
N VAL A 259 -5.21 -8.52 6.52
CA VAL A 259 -6.02 -9.74 6.63
C VAL A 259 -7.50 -9.38 6.48
N VAL A 260 -8.06 -9.68 5.31
CA VAL A 260 -9.47 -9.44 5.01
C VAL A 260 -10.37 -10.42 5.75
N ASP A 261 -9.96 -11.69 5.77
CA ASP A 261 -10.73 -12.75 6.42
C ASP A 261 -9.85 -13.96 6.79
N GLY A 262 -10.30 -14.74 7.77
CA GLY A 262 -9.61 -15.94 8.26
C GLY A 262 -8.49 -15.65 9.27
N TYR A 263 -7.68 -16.67 9.50
CA TYR A 263 -6.52 -16.63 10.39
C TYR A 263 -5.44 -17.60 9.93
N GLY A 264 -4.21 -17.35 10.38
CA GLY A 264 -3.05 -18.12 9.95
C GLY A 264 -1.76 -17.60 10.57
N HIS A 265 -0.65 -17.92 9.93
CA HIS A 265 0.65 -17.36 10.28
C HIS A 265 1.51 -17.09 9.06
N SER A 266 2.52 -16.25 9.23
CA SER A 266 3.55 -16.00 8.24
C SER A 266 4.90 -16.42 8.81
N TYR A 267 5.63 -17.26 8.08
CA TYR A 267 7.05 -17.49 8.34
C TYR A 267 7.84 -16.30 7.79
N LEU A 268 8.73 -15.71 8.59
CA LEU A 268 9.66 -14.66 8.17
C LEU A 268 11.08 -15.00 8.66
N GLY A 269 12.07 -14.99 7.77
CA GLY A 269 13.45 -15.29 8.13
C GLY A 269 14.48 -14.73 7.16
N SER A 270 15.72 -14.53 7.64
CA SER A 270 16.85 -14.20 6.76
C SER A 270 17.29 -15.40 5.90
N GLU A 271 16.93 -16.61 6.33
CA GLU A 271 17.21 -17.89 5.68
C GLU A 271 15.90 -18.67 5.46
N THR A 272 15.95 -19.70 4.62
CA THR A 272 14.80 -20.57 4.34
C THR A 272 14.36 -21.43 5.53
N GLU A 273 15.19 -21.54 6.55
CA GLU A 273 14.92 -22.25 7.80
C GLU A 273 15.37 -21.43 9.02
N GLY A 274 14.79 -21.70 10.19
CA GLY A 274 15.17 -21.05 11.46
C GLY A 274 14.60 -19.64 11.68
N GLY A 275 13.75 -19.15 10.77
CA GLY A 275 12.94 -17.94 10.97
C GLY A 275 11.78 -18.13 11.95
N GLU A 276 11.02 -17.06 12.15
CA GLU A 276 9.94 -16.99 13.12
C GLU A 276 8.56 -17.10 12.44
N ASN A 277 7.61 -17.71 13.14
CA ASN A 277 6.21 -17.76 12.73
C ASN A 277 5.43 -16.67 13.46
N HIS A 278 4.79 -15.80 12.68
CA HIS A 278 3.99 -14.70 13.21
C HIS A 278 2.50 -14.95 12.95
N PRO A 279 1.70 -15.27 13.99
CA PRO A 279 0.28 -15.53 13.82
C PRO A 279 -0.47 -14.24 13.52
N TRP A 280 -1.47 -14.32 12.65
CA TRP A 280 -2.33 -13.21 12.22
C TRP A 280 -3.79 -13.65 12.12
N LYS A 281 -4.70 -12.69 12.25
CA LYS A 281 -6.14 -12.90 12.09
C LYS A 281 -6.76 -11.71 11.37
N LYS A 282 -8.02 -11.84 10.96
CA LYS A 282 -8.83 -10.77 10.37
C LYS A 282 -8.60 -9.42 11.04
N GLY A 283 -8.35 -8.42 10.20
CA GLY A 283 -8.05 -7.03 10.56
C GLY A 283 -6.58 -6.74 10.81
N ASP A 284 -5.74 -7.74 11.12
CA ASP A 284 -4.32 -7.49 11.34
C ASP A 284 -3.62 -7.05 10.04
N LEU A 285 -2.50 -6.34 10.18
CA LEU A 285 -1.58 -6.05 9.08
C LEU A 285 -0.28 -6.81 9.30
N VAL A 286 0.11 -7.64 8.34
CA VAL A 286 1.42 -8.30 8.30
C VAL A 286 2.39 -7.45 7.49
N SER A 287 3.56 -7.18 8.05
CA SER A 287 4.68 -6.54 7.35
C SER A 287 5.74 -7.57 6.99
N VAL A 288 5.96 -7.77 5.69
CA VAL A 288 7.15 -8.47 5.19
C VAL A 288 8.23 -7.43 4.91
N ASP A 289 9.24 -7.40 5.77
CA ASP A 289 10.40 -6.51 5.63
C ASP A 289 11.28 -6.94 4.44
N HIS A 290 12.14 -6.03 4.03
CA HIS A 290 12.98 -6.14 2.86
C HIS A 290 13.82 -7.43 2.85
N PHE A 291 13.73 -8.17 1.74
CA PHE A 291 14.61 -9.27 1.41
C PHE A 291 14.61 -10.45 2.41
N LEU A 292 13.52 -10.59 3.18
CA LEU A 292 13.28 -11.77 4.00
C LEU A 292 12.68 -12.91 3.17
N TRP A 293 13.14 -14.13 3.43
CA TRP A 293 12.40 -15.33 3.05
C TRP A 293 11.08 -15.35 3.80
N HIS A 294 9.99 -15.45 3.05
CA HIS A 294 8.66 -15.41 3.62
C HIS A 294 7.69 -16.36 2.93
N GLN A 295 6.74 -16.83 3.74
CA GLN A 295 5.69 -17.75 3.34
C GLN A 295 4.44 -17.53 4.22
N HIS A 296 3.25 -17.63 3.63
CA HIS A 296 1.98 -17.40 4.31
C HIS A 296 1.15 -18.69 4.36
N PHE A 297 0.56 -18.97 5.50
CA PHE A 297 -0.15 -20.21 5.81
C PHE A 297 -1.56 -19.91 6.30
N ASN A 298 -2.56 -20.58 5.74
CA ASN A 298 -3.90 -20.63 6.31
C ASN A 298 -3.98 -21.76 7.33
N ASP A 299 -4.16 -21.42 8.60
CA ASP A 299 -4.23 -22.41 9.69
C ASP A 299 -5.61 -23.04 9.82
N SER A 300 -6.64 -22.46 9.21
CA SER A 300 -7.98 -23.04 9.21
C SER A 300 -8.05 -24.28 8.31
N LYS A 301 -8.62 -25.37 8.83
CA LYS A 301 -8.91 -26.59 8.05
C LYS A 301 -10.25 -26.55 7.33
N ASP A 302 -11.09 -25.56 7.65
CA ASP A 302 -12.48 -25.51 7.22
C ASP A 302 -12.76 -24.29 6.33
N ASN A 303 -12.07 -23.17 6.57
CA ASN A 303 -12.31 -21.91 5.88
C ASN A 303 -11.07 -21.47 5.08
N THR A 304 -11.30 -20.69 4.03
CA THR A 304 -10.22 -19.99 3.33
C THR A 304 -9.75 -18.78 4.13
N ALA A 305 -8.57 -18.27 3.80
CA ALA A 305 -8.06 -17.01 4.33
C ALA A 305 -7.75 -16.06 3.18
N ARG A 306 -8.08 -14.79 3.34
CA ARG A 306 -7.96 -13.77 2.29
C ARG A 306 -7.18 -12.58 2.79
N MET A 307 -6.25 -12.10 1.97
CA MET A 307 -5.39 -10.97 2.31
C MET A 307 -5.30 -10.01 1.13
N VAL A 308 -5.38 -8.71 1.42
CA VAL A 308 -4.98 -7.66 0.48
C VAL A 308 -3.50 -7.44 0.65
N ARG A 309 -2.76 -7.63 -0.44
CA ARG A 309 -1.33 -7.39 -0.53
C ARG A 309 -1.06 -6.03 -1.17
N VAL A 310 -0.22 -5.23 -0.55
CA VAL A 310 0.24 -3.94 -1.05
C VAL A 310 1.76 -3.96 -1.17
N HIS A 311 2.29 -3.49 -2.30
CA HIS A 311 3.74 -3.44 -2.55
C HIS A 311 4.08 -2.38 -3.61
N MET A 312 5.36 -1.99 -3.69
CA MET A 312 5.87 -1.04 -4.70
C MET A 312 6.75 -1.66 -5.80
N PHE A 313 6.43 -2.86 -6.29
CA PHE A 313 7.23 -3.53 -7.32
C PHE A 313 7.36 -2.71 -8.63
N ASP A 314 6.26 -2.17 -9.15
CA ASP A 314 6.23 -1.55 -10.48
C ASP A 314 7.13 -0.30 -10.63
N SER A 315 7.42 0.43 -9.55
CA SER A 315 8.32 1.59 -9.61
C SER A 315 9.68 1.30 -8.99
N PHE A 316 9.69 0.75 -7.77
CA PHE A 316 10.91 0.64 -6.99
C PHE A 316 11.74 -0.56 -7.45
N LEU A 317 11.13 -1.71 -7.68
CA LEU A 317 11.87 -2.93 -8.04
C LEU A 317 12.54 -2.80 -9.41
N ASP A 318 11.89 -2.19 -10.40
CA ASP A 318 12.51 -2.03 -11.72
C ASP A 318 13.71 -1.07 -11.69
N THR A 319 13.62 0.00 -10.91
CA THR A 319 14.77 0.89 -10.65
C THR A 319 15.89 0.13 -9.94
N MET A 320 15.56 -0.67 -8.92
CA MET A 320 16.50 -1.50 -8.19
C MET A 320 17.19 -2.54 -9.07
N LYS A 321 16.44 -3.24 -9.94
CA LYS A 321 16.98 -4.24 -10.89
C LYS A 321 18.04 -3.61 -11.78
N ALA A 322 17.76 -2.42 -12.32
CA ALA A 322 18.71 -1.72 -13.17
C ALA A 322 19.97 -1.29 -12.40
N MET A 323 19.84 -0.84 -11.15
CA MET A 323 20.98 -0.38 -10.33
C MET A 323 21.83 -1.51 -9.75
N MET A 324 21.25 -2.68 -9.52
CA MET A 324 21.90 -3.77 -8.80
C MET A 324 22.30 -4.94 -9.71
N ASP A 325 22.14 -4.82 -11.03
CA ASP A 325 22.61 -5.81 -12.00
C ASP A 325 24.09 -6.20 -11.73
N PRO A 326 24.45 -7.49 -11.61
CA PRO A 326 23.66 -8.70 -11.93
C PRO A 326 22.95 -9.37 -10.74
N MET A 327 22.71 -8.67 -9.63
CA MET A 327 22.11 -9.25 -8.42
C MET A 327 20.67 -9.71 -8.68
N VAL A 328 20.35 -10.94 -8.26
CA VAL A 328 18.99 -11.49 -8.32
C VAL A 328 18.16 -10.88 -7.20
N LEU A 329 17.14 -10.11 -7.57
CA LEU A 329 16.26 -9.42 -6.62
C LEU A 329 14.96 -10.16 -6.35
N PHE A 330 14.64 -11.21 -7.08
CA PHE A 330 13.44 -12.00 -6.80
C PHE A 330 13.86 -13.45 -6.83
N GLU A 331 13.84 -14.07 -5.66
CA GLU A 331 14.31 -15.44 -5.47
C GLU A 331 13.14 -16.33 -5.07
N GLU A 332 12.99 -17.40 -5.83
CA GLU A 332 12.06 -18.49 -5.59
C GLU A 332 12.82 -19.81 -5.60
N PRO A 333 12.33 -20.82 -4.86
CA PRO A 333 12.89 -22.15 -4.97
C PRO A 333 12.66 -22.70 -6.40
N PRO A 334 13.46 -23.69 -6.83
CA PRO A 334 13.23 -24.43 -8.07
C PRO A 334 11.77 -24.89 -8.21
N ALA A 335 11.28 -24.99 -9.45
CA ALA A 335 9.88 -25.27 -9.75
C ALA A 335 9.38 -26.54 -9.05
N GLU A 336 10.18 -27.61 -9.00
CA GLU A 336 9.83 -28.85 -8.31
C GLU A 336 9.62 -28.67 -6.79
N ILE A 337 10.38 -27.78 -6.16
CA ILE A 337 10.23 -27.46 -4.73
C ILE A 337 9.03 -26.53 -4.54
N ARG A 338 8.91 -25.49 -5.38
CA ARG A 338 7.78 -24.55 -5.38
C ARG A 338 6.46 -25.29 -5.52
N ASP A 339 6.35 -26.17 -6.50
CA ASP A 339 5.11 -26.91 -6.82
C ASP A 339 4.76 -27.90 -5.72
N LYS A 340 5.78 -28.52 -5.09
CA LYS A 340 5.58 -29.36 -3.90
C LYS A 340 5.08 -28.56 -2.69
N GLN A 341 5.60 -27.35 -2.48
CA GLN A 341 5.17 -26.46 -1.40
C GLN A 341 3.76 -25.93 -1.60
N ALA A 342 3.42 -25.52 -2.82
CA ALA A 342 2.11 -25.00 -3.20
C ALA A 342 1.04 -26.11 -3.24
N GLY A 343 1.43 -27.30 -3.69
CA GLY A 343 0.51 -28.38 -4.01
C GLY A 343 -0.37 -28.06 -5.23
N ASP A 344 -1.25 -28.99 -5.59
CA ASP A 344 -2.17 -28.78 -6.72
C ASP A 344 -3.34 -27.87 -6.31
N VAL A 345 -3.33 -26.63 -6.81
CA VAL A 345 -4.36 -25.62 -6.57
C VAL A 345 -5.74 -26.03 -7.10
N ASN A 346 -5.81 -26.93 -8.09
CA ASN A 346 -7.07 -27.40 -8.67
C ASN A 346 -7.80 -28.39 -7.76
N THR A 347 -7.13 -28.90 -6.71
CA THR A 347 -7.75 -29.76 -5.69
C THR A 347 -8.49 -28.97 -4.61
N ILE A 348 -8.41 -27.63 -4.64
CA ILE A 348 -9.07 -26.75 -3.67
C ILE A 348 -10.50 -26.47 -4.13
N VAL A 349 -11.46 -26.73 -3.25
CA VAL A 349 -12.85 -26.29 -3.47
C VAL A 349 -12.97 -24.87 -2.93
N TRP A 350 -12.95 -23.91 -3.85
CA TRP A 350 -13.03 -22.50 -3.49
C TRP A 350 -14.46 -22.09 -3.11
N PRO A 351 -14.65 -21.39 -1.97
CA PRO A 351 -15.95 -20.83 -1.64
C PRO A 351 -16.30 -19.65 -2.57
N PRO A 352 -17.59 -19.30 -2.67
CA PRO A 352 -18.02 -18.08 -3.34
C PRO A 352 -17.34 -16.83 -2.77
N MET A 353 -17.18 -15.80 -3.60
CA MET A 353 -16.65 -14.50 -3.18
C MET A 353 -17.72 -13.75 -2.37
N ILE A 354 -17.74 -13.97 -1.06
CA ILE A 354 -18.60 -13.22 -0.14
C ILE A 354 -17.92 -11.89 0.19
N ARG A 355 -18.68 -10.79 0.07
CA ARG A 355 -18.25 -9.45 0.44
C ARG A 355 -17.76 -9.44 1.89
N PRO A 356 -16.58 -8.87 2.18
CA PRO A 356 -16.09 -8.84 3.55
C PRO A 356 -17.04 -8.04 4.43
N SER A 357 -17.22 -8.50 5.67
CA SER A 357 -17.84 -7.72 6.73
C SER A 357 -16.77 -7.28 7.72
N TRP A 358 -16.97 -6.14 8.37
CA TRP A 358 -16.21 -5.80 9.57
C TRP A 358 -17.03 -6.19 10.82
N PRO A 359 -16.38 -6.71 11.88
CA PRO A 359 -17.06 -7.00 13.14
C PRO A 359 -17.64 -5.76 13.83
#